data_AF-A0A6P8BL59-F1
#
_entry.id   AF-A0A6P8BL59-F1
#
_cell.length_a   1.000
_cell.length_b   1.000
_cell.length_c   1.000
_cell.angle_alpha   90.00
_cell.angle_beta   90.00
_cell.angle_gamma   90.00
#
_symmetry.space_group_name_H-M   'P 1'
#
loop_
_entity.id
_entity.type
_entity.pdbx_description
1 polymer ?
#
loop_
_entity_poly.entity_id
_entity_poly.type
_entity_poly.pdbx_seq_one_letter_code
_entity_poly.pdbx_strand_id
1 'polypeptide(L)'
;MAAPQKEKRIPIAIIGMGYAYSTTFNRWKSDVFHHPNNKSRVNTLATKGGYFFREDPYKWNAAFFNITAVKANVLDPKQRIVIKVVYEAFKNAGLPIPKIAGT
;
A
#
# COMPACT_ATOMS: atom_id res chain seq x y z
N MET A 1 5.66 6.76 -47.00
CA MET A 1 4.65 6.46 -45.96
C MET A 1 5.19 5.31 -45.11
N ALA A 2 5.74 5.58 -43.93
CA ALA A 2 6.28 4.54 -43.06
C ALA A 2 5.13 3.81 -42.35
N ALA A 3 5.15 2.48 -42.35
CA ALA A 3 4.16 1.65 -41.68
C ALA A 3 4.19 1.86 -40.15
N PRO A 4 3.04 1.84 -39.46
CA PRO A 4 2.99 2.03 -38.01
C PRO A 4 3.67 0.86 -37.28
N GLN A 5 4.68 1.17 -36.46
CA GLN A 5 5.35 0.21 -35.58
C GLN A 5 4.36 -0.33 -34.55
N LYS A 6 4.11 -1.65 -34.57
CA LYS A 6 3.22 -2.30 -33.61
C LYS A 6 3.88 -2.28 -32.22
N GLU A 7 3.26 -1.58 -31.28
CA GLU A 7 3.70 -1.51 -29.89
C GLU A 7 3.65 -2.90 -29.23
N LYS A 8 4.82 -3.41 -28.84
CA LYS A 8 4.98 -4.74 -28.23
C LYS A 8 4.43 -4.70 -26.80
N ARG A 9 3.21 -5.21 -26.60
CA ARG A 9 2.62 -5.35 -25.25
C ARG A 9 3.24 -6.55 -24.55
N ILE A 10 4.06 -6.28 -23.54
CA ILE A 10 4.62 -7.32 -22.66
C ILE A 10 3.52 -7.69 -21.64
N PRO A 11 3.16 -8.98 -21.49
CA PRO A 11 2.18 -9.39 -20.48
C PRO A 11 2.74 -9.14 -19.07
N ILE A 12 1.98 -8.41 -18.25
CA ILE A 12 2.31 -8.15 -16.84
C ILE A 12 1.64 -9.24 -16.00
N ALA A 13 2.43 -10.03 -15.28
CA ALA A 13 1.93 -11.01 -14.32
C ALA A 13 1.81 -10.37 -12.94
N ILE A 14 0.61 -10.48 -12.32
CA ILE A 14 0.41 -10.10 -10.93
C ILE A 14 0.81 -11.31 -10.06
N ILE A 15 1.90 -11.17 -9.32
CA ILE A 15 2.57 -12.27 -8.59
C ILE A 15 1.86 -12.61 -7.27
N GLY A 16 0.89 -11.81 -6.85
CA GLY A 16 0.06 -12.09 -5.67
C GLY A 16 -0.98 -10.99 -5.42
N MET A 17 -2.12 -11.38 -4.87
CA MET A 17 -3.18 -10.45 -4.46
C MET A 17 -3.90 -11.02 -3.24
N GLY A 18 -3.85 -10.30 -2.12
CA GLY A 18 -4.41 -10.74 -0.84
C GLY A 18 -5.33 -9.68 -0.26
N TYR A 19 -6.53 -10.10 0.15
CA TYR A 19 -7.49 -9.23 0.82
C TYR A 19 -8.03 -9.95 2.05
N ALA A 20 -8.15 -9.21 3.16
CA ALA A 20 -8.84 -9.67 4.36
C ALA A 20 -9.87 -8.63 4.74
N TYR A 21 -11.15 -8.98 4.62
CA TYR A 21 -12.23 -8.17 5.16
C TYR A 21 -12.24 -8.34 6.67
N SER A 22 -12.22 -7.23 7.40
CA SER A 22 -12.39 -7.25 8.84
C SER A 22 -13.41 -6.22 9.28
N THR A 23 -14.31 -6.66 10.14
CA THR A 23 -15.21 -5.81 10.93
C THR A 23 -14.58 -5.38 12.25
N THR A 24 -13.49 -6.04 12.67
CA THR A 24 -12.80 -5.79 13.94
C THR A 24 -11.39 -5.26 13.65
N PHE A 25 -11.18 -3.97 13.86
CA PHE A 25 -9.91 -3.29 13.61
C PHE A 25 -9.68 -2.19 14.66
N ASN A 26 -8.42 -1.85 14.91
CA ASN A 26 -8.01 -0.93 15.99
C ASN A 26 -7.69 0.50 15.51
N ARG A 27 -8.03 0.86 14.26
CA ARG A 27 -7.70 2.16 13.67
C ARG A 27 -8.67 3.28 14.07
N TRP A 28 -9.95 2.95 14.16
CA TRP A 28 -11.01 3.83 14.66
C TRP A 28 -12.17 2.98 15.19
N LYS A 29 -13.06 3.59 15.99
CA LYS A 29 -14.24 2.92 16.53
C LYS A 29 -15.35 2.92 15.48
N SER A 30 -15.48 1.83 14.71
CA SER A 30 -16.45 1.78 13.62
C SER A 30 -17.90 1.96 14.06
N ASP A 31 -18.25 1.47 15.24
CA ASP A 31 -19.63 1.54 15.76
C ASP A 31 -20.09 2.99 15.99
N VAL A 32 -19.17 3.88 16.37
CA VAL A 32 -19.47 5.30 16.61
C VAL A 32 -19.79 6.03 15.31
N PHE A 33 -19.16 5.65 14.21
CA PHE A 33 -19.33 6.32 12.93
C PHE A 33 -20.36 5.65 12.02
N HIS A 34 -20.81 4.43 12.32
CA HIS A 34 -21.75 3.71 11.48
C HIS A 34 -23.20 4.19 11.66
N HIS A 35 -23.89 4.53 10.57
CA HIS A 35 -25.33 4.82 10.59
C HIS A 35 -26.06 4.16 9.39
N PRO A 36 -27.19 3.45 9.61
CA PRO A 36 -27.94 2.80 8.53
C PRO A 36 -28.44 3.79 7.46
N ASN A 37 -28.81 5.01 7.88
CA ASN A 37 -29.18 6.09 6.98
C ASN A 37 -28.05 7.14 6.92
N ASN A 38 -26.95 6.80 6.27
CA ASN A 38 -25.81 7.70 6.05
C ASN A 38 -26.19 8.92 5.19
N LYS A 39 -27.09 8.74 4.21
CA LYS A 39 -27.44 9.80 3.24
C LYS A 39 -28.06 11.05 3.88
N SER A 40 -28.71 10.91 5.04
CA SER A 40 -29.36 12.02 5.74
C SER A 40 -28.53 12.59 6.88
N ARG A 41 -27.34 12.03 7.20
CA ARG A 41 -26.51 12.45 8.34
C ARG A 41 -25.05 12.65 7.95
N VAL A 42 -24.59 13.89 8.10
CA VAL A 42 -23.17 14.25 7.98
C VAL A 42 -22.32 13.51 9.03
N ASN A 43 -21.06 13.23 8.69
CA ASN A 43 -20.07 12.54 9.53
C ASN A 43 -20.38 11.08 9.88
N THR A 44 -21.10 10.36 9.02
CA THR A 44 -21.38 8.92 9.20
C THR A 44 -20.81 8.07 8.06
N LEU A 45 -20.52 6.81 8.36
CA LEU A 45 -20.08 5.79 7.43
C LEU A 45 -21.23 4.79 7.22
N ALA A 46 -21.41 4.34 5.97
CA ALA A 46 -22.39 3.29 5.65
C ALA A 46 -21.88 1.88 6.04
N THR A 47 -20.56 1.73 6.15
CA THR A 47 -19.91 0.42 6.34
C THR A 47 -19.34 0.30 7.74
N LYS A 48 -19.51 -0.88 8.36
CA LYS A 48 -18.95 -1.23 9.69
C LYS A 48 -17.52 -1.77 9.64
N GLY A 49 -16.95 -1.90 8.44
CA GLY A 49 -15.79 -2.73 8.19
C GLY A 49 -15.10 -2.33 6.91
N GLY A 50 -13.95 -2.94 6.67
CA GLY A 50 -13.13 -2.67 5.50
C GLY A 50 -12.12 -3.76 5.26
N TYR A 51 -11.38 -3.63 4.15
CA TYR A 51 -10.26 -4.50 3.84
C TYR A 51 -9.01 -3.91 4.48
N PHE A 52 -8.47 -4.62 5.47
CA PHE A 52 -7.31 -4.17 6.22
C PHE A 52 -6.15 -5.15 6.08
N PHE A 53 -4.93 -4.63 6.18
CA PHE A 53 -3.75 -5.46 6.35
C PHE A 53 -3.88 -6.28 7.64
N ARG A 54 -3.52 -7.56 7.57
CA ARG A 54 -3.36 -8.41 8.76
C ARG A 54 -2.19 -7.95 9.61
N GLU A 55 -1.16 -7.43 8.96
CA GLU A 55 0.01 -6.84 9.59
C GLU A 55 -0.27 -5.41 10.05
N ASP A 56 0.45 -4.99 11.09
CA ASP A 56 0.42 -3.61 11.55
C ASP A 56 1.12 -2.70 10.53
N PRO A 57 0.39 -1.76 9.88
CA PRO A 57 0.96 -0.87 8.87
C PRO A 57 1.97 0.14 9.44
N TYR A 58 2.01 0.32 10.77
CA TYR A 58 2.95 1.23 11.42
C TYR A 58 4.30 0.57 11.71
N LYS A 59 4.38 -0.77 11.66
CA LYS A 59 5.65 -1.49 11.81
C LYS A 59 6.52 -1.29 10.58
N TRP A 60 7.60 -0.55 10.75
CA TRP A 60 8.50 -0.15 9.68
C TRP A 60 9.96 -0.16 10.16
N ASN A 61 10.86 -0.73 9.36
CA ASN A 61 12.29 -0.71 9.62
C ASN A 61 12.94 0.50 8.94
N ALA A 62 12.93 1.65 9.62
CA ALA A 62 13.48 2.90 9.09
C ALA A 62 15.00 2.85 8.86
N ALA A 63 15.73 2.17 9.74
CA ALA A 63 17.18 2.06 9.66
C ALA A 63 17.63 1.35 8.38
N PHE A 64 16.88 0.35 7.92
CA PHE A 64 17.16 -0.35 6.67
C PHE A 64 17.19 0.57 5.43
N PHE A 65 16.36 1.62 5.42
CA PHE A 65 16.28 2.58 4.32
C PHE A 65 17.09 3.86 4.57
N ASN A 66 17.99 3.86 5.56
CA ASN A 66 18.74 5.04 6.00
C ASN A 66 17.83 6.24 6.37
N ILE A 67 16.64 5.97 6.92
CA ILE A 67 15.71 7.00 7.38
C ILE A 67 15.85 7.13 8.90
N THR A 68 16.05 8.35 9.39
CA THR A 68 16.14 8.62 10.84
C THR A 68 14.78 8.41 11.52
N ALA A 69 14.76 8.06 12.82
CA ALA A 69 13.51 7.84 13.55
C ALA A 69 12.56 9.06 13.51
N VAL A 70 13.12 10.27 13.57
CA VAL A 70 12.35 11.52 13.47
C VAL A 70 11.64 11.62 12.12
N LYS A 71 12.38 11.39 11.01
CA LYS A 71 11.78 11.39 9.67
C LYS A 71 10.79 10.25 9.50
N ALA A 72 11.11 9.08 10.03
CA ALA A 72 10.24 7.92 9.98
C ALA A 72 8.89 8.22 10.59
N ASN A 73 8.83 8.88 11.76
CA ASN A 73 7.57 9.24 12.41
C ASN A 73 6.69 10.20 11.61
N VAL A 74 7.30 11.11 10.85
CA VAL A 74 6.58 12.10 10.04
C VAL A 74 6.10 11.54 8.70
N LEU A 75 6.73 10.48 8.19
CA LEU A 75 6.31 9.86 6.93
C LEU A 75 4.92 9.24 7.02
N ASP A 76 4.08 9.45 6.00
CA ASP A 76 2.78 8.78 5.89
C ASP A 76 3.00 7.25 5.84
N PRO A 77 2.29 6.45 6.66
CA PRO A 77 2.33 4.99 6.60
C PRO A 77 2.16 4.41 5.18
N LYS A 78 1.38 5.06 4.30
CA LYS A 78 1.22 4.65 2.90
C LYS A 78 2.53 4.74 2.12
N GLN A 79 3.28 5.83 2.29
CA GLN A 79 4.58 6.01 1.63
C GLN A 79 5.57 4.95 2.10
N ARG A 80 5.57 4.64 3.40
CA ARG A 80 6.39 3.55 3.97
C ARG A 80 6.07 2.21 3.29
N ILE A 81 4.78 1.86 3.18
CA ILE A 81 4.35 0.61 2.51
C ILE A 81 4.84 0.57 1.06
N VAL A 82 4.70 1.66 0.30
CA VAL A 82 5.17 1.72 -1.09
C VAL A 82 6.67 1.44 -1.18
N ILE A 83 7.48 2.04 -0.31
CA ILE A 83 8.93 1.82 -0.31
C ILE A 83 9.27 0.34 -0.02
N LYS A 84 8.59 -0.32 0.93
CA LYS A 84 8.74 -1.76 1.18
C LYS A 84 8.41 -2.59 -0.05
N VAL A 85 7.24 -2.34 -0.65
CA VAL A 85 6.74 -3.12 -1.79
C VAL A 85 7.66 -2.97 -3.00
N VAL A 86 8.17 -1.77 -3.26
CA VAL A 86 9.13 -1.51 -4.33
C VAL A 86 10.42 -2.30 -4.08
N TYR A 87 10.95 -2.29 -2.86
CA TYR A 87 12.13 -3.08 -2.50
C TYR A 87 11.91 -4.59 -2.69
N GLU A 88 10.76 -5.12 -2.22
CA GLU A 88 10.40 -6.52 -2.38
C GLU A 88 10.22 -6.90 -3.86
N ALA A 89 9.63 -6.03 -4.67
CA ALA A 89 9.47 -6.24 -6.10
C ALA A 89 10.82 -6.34 -6.82
N PHE A 90 11.76 -5.43 -6.51
CA PHE A 90 13.12 -5.48 -7.06
C PHE A 90 13.87 -6.75 -6.64
N LYS A 91 13.76 -7.14 -5.36
CA LYS A 91 14.34 -8.38 -4.86
C LYS A 91 13.77 -9.61 -5.58
N ASN A 92 12.45 -9.67 -5.75
CA ASN A 92 11.77 -10.76 -6.45
C ASN A 92 12.11 -10.81 -7.95
N ALA A 93 12.40 -9.66 -8.56
CA ALA A 93 12.85 -9.57 -9.95
C ALA A 93 14.34 -9.98 -10.13
N GLY A 94 15.06 -10.31 -9.05
CA GLY A 94 16.50 -10.60 -9.11
C GLY A 94 17.38 -9.37 -9.37
N LEU A 95 16.84 -8.16 -9.15
CA LEU A 95 17.51 -6.88 -9.35
C LEU A 95 17.77 -6.22 -7.99
N PRO A 96 18.86 -6.59 -7.28
CA PRO A 96 19.17 -5.97 -5.99
C PRO A 96 19.50 -4.48 -6.16
N ILE A 97 19.14 -3.65 -5.17
CA ILE A 97 19.32 -2.18 -5.22
C ILE A 97 20.73 -1.73 -5.68
N PRO A 98 21.85 -2.33 -5.24
CA PRO A 98 23.17 -1.93 -5.71
C PRO A 98 23.38 -2.07 -7.22
N LYS A 99 22.63 -2.94 -7.92
CA LYS A 99 22.72 -3.09 -9.38
C LYS A 99 21.94 -2.03 -10.16
N ILE A 100 20.98 -1.35 -9.52
CA ILE A 100 20.09 -0.37 -10.16
C ILE A 100 20.33 1.06 -9.67
N ALA A 101 21.07 1.24 -8.58
CA ALA A 101 21.38 2.56 -8.06
C ALA A 101 22.41 3.26 -8.97
N GLY A 102 21.98 4.29 -9.69
CA GLY A 102 22.88 5.17 -10.47
C GLY A 102 23.08 4.80 -11.95
N THR A 103 22.30 3.85 -12.49
CA THR A 103 22.11 3.70 -13.95
C THR A 103 21.19 4.77 -14.49
#